data_AF-A0A8J6LQD3-F1
#
_entry.id   AF-A0A8J6LQD3-F1
#
_cell.length_a   1.000
_cell.length_b   1.000
_cell.length_c   1.000
_cell.angle_alpha   90.00
_cell.angle_beta   90.00
_cell.angle_gamma   90.00
#
_symmetry.space_group_name_H-M   'P 1'
#
loop_
_entity.id
_entity.type
_entity.pdbx_description
1 polymer ?
#
loop_
_entity_poly.entity_id
_entity_poly.type
_entity_poly.pdbx_seq_one_letter_code
_entity_poly.pdbx_strand_id
1 'polypeptide(L)'
;MGQWTRRGLVAVAALLAGVMTAAPAAQAGLDGNGVRTVSNQEELSKLVAEHVGVTEVHIDSDRNTLLILDTAFPRWMKVYAQGQTNLRVSGKVRIYAHDSAKVEAFGDAEIWASDETRVYASGSVHVYACKSARVDAAKTAFVTLHEEAQATAHGESKVFSFGTGKVRAFSNAEVKTYGAADVTLSGEAHLDANGWGKVDASDQAAVTLRGPGLVTASGNSHILAVGSETITARVIASEYARVTALNSAQVVASGNAYIQAHDSAQVMLAYSAHAHAFSDRVQLIVLENSEQ
;
A
#
# COMPACT_ATOMS: atom_id res chain seq x y z
N MET A 1 11.25 -10.51 -13.31
CA MET A 1 12.54 -10.33 -12.62
C MET A 1 12.86 -8.85 -12.56
N GLY A 2 12.91 -8.31 -11.35
CA GLY A 2 13.37 -6.95 -11.05
C GLY A 2 13.60 -6.93 -9.55
N GLN A 3 14.79 -7.38 -9.12
CA GLN A 3 15.16 -7.35 -7.71
C GLN A 3 15.27 -5.89 -7.27
N TRP A 4 14.26 -5.40 -6.56
CA TRP A 4 14.40 -4.20 -5.74
C TRP A 4 15.36 -4.55 -4.61
N THR A 5 16.65 -4.41 -4.87
CA THR A 5 17.70 -4.65 -3.89
C THR A 5 17.52 -3.71 -2.69
N ARG A 6 18.08 -4.05 -1.53
CA ARG A 6 18.13 -3.14 -0.36
C ARG A 6 18.61 -1.72 -0.73
N ARG A 7 19.41 -1.57 -1.80
CA ARG A 7 19.83 -0.27 -2.35
C ARG A 7 18.69 0.51 -3.02
N GLY A 8 17.74 -0.15 -3.68
CA GLY A 8 16.53 0.48 -4.21
C GLY A 8 15.60 0.97 -3.11
N LEU A 9 15.45 0.21 -2.02
CA LEU A 9 14.71 0.64 -0.82
C LEU A 9 15.32 1.89 -0.17
N VAL A 10 16.64 1.89 0.02
CA VAL A 10 17.37 3.03 0.61
C VAL A 10 17.32 4.24 -0.33
N ALA A 11 17.36 4.03 -1.65
CA ALA A 11 17.26 5.11 -2.62
C ALA A 11 15.88 5.79 -2.62
N VAL A 12 14.76 5.04 -2.48
CA VAL A 12 13.42 5.64 -2.39
C VAL A 12 13.19 6.31 -1.04
N ALA A 13 13.67 5.73 0.07
CA ALA A 13 13.62 6.37 1.38
C ALA A 13 14.50 7.63 1.45
N ALA A 14 15.68 7.62 0.83
CA ALA A 14 16.55 8.78 0.72
C ALA A 14 16.01 9.82 -0.28
N LEU A 15 15.32 9.39 -1.35
CA LEU A 15 14.58 10.29 -2.22
C LEU A 15 13.44 10.92 -1.42
N LEU A 16 12.66 10.16 -0.66
CA LEU A 16 11.59 10.71 0.19
C LEU A 16 12.16 11.70 1.20
N ALA A 17 13.23 11.36 1.92
CA ALA A 17 13.87 12.26 2.87
C ALA A 17 14.50 13.51 2.21
N GLY A 18 15.08 13.37 1.00
CA GLY A 18 15.74 14.46 0.27
C GLY A 18 14.82 15.31 -0.60
N VAL A 19 13.68 14.76 -1.04
CA VAL A 19 12.63 15.44 -1.81
C VAL A 19 11.63 16.13 -0.87
N MET A 20 11.49 15.61 0.36
CA MET A 20 10.69 16.23 1.42
C MET A 20 11.48 17.21 2.30
N THR A 21 12.73 17.55 1.95
CA THR A 21 13.39 18.70 2.58
C THR A 21 12.53 19.93 2.32
N ALA A 22 12.02 20.50 3.41
CA ALA A 22 11.04 21.56 3.48
C ALA A 22 11.12 22.54 2.30
N ALA A 23 9.95 22.87 1.72
CA ALA A 23 9.87 24.06 0.90
C ALA A 23 10.48 25.22 1.71
N PRO A 24 11.28 26.09 1.07
CA PRO A 24 11.82 27.25 1.76
C PRO A 24 10.67 28.00 2.45
N ALA A 25 10.89 28.43 3.69
CA ALA A 25 9.90 29.14 4.49
C ALA A 25 9.21 30.21 3.63
N ALA A 26 7.87 30.25 3.68
CA ALA A 26 7.03 31.16 2.92
C ALA A 26 7.64 32.57 2.83
N GLN A 27 8.35 32.86 1.75
CA GLN A 27 8.76 34.22 1.42
C GLN A 27 7.60 34.81 0.65
N ALA A 28 6.78 35.59 1.36
CA ALA A 28 5.79 36.46 0.74
C ALA A 28 6.54 37.50 -0.10
N GLY A 29 6.69 37.25 -1.39
CA GLY A 29 7.32 38.18 -2.31
C GLY A 29 7.82 37.50 -3.56
N LEU A 30 7.61 38.17 -4.70
CA LEU A 30 8.11 37.76 -6.02
C LEU A 30 9.64 37.68 -5.99
N ASP A 31 10.21 36.50 -5.78
CA ASP A 31 11.55 36.23 -6.22
C ASP A 31 11.51 35.88 -7.71
N GLY A 32 12.46 36.41 -8.50
CA GLY A 32 12.49 36.39 -9.96
C GLY A 32 12.61 34.99 -10.61
N ASN A 33 12.29 33.91 -9.89
CA ASN A 33 12.39 32.52 -10.29
C ASN A 33 11.04 31.84 -10.60
N GLY A 34 9.91 32.53 -10.47
CA GLY A 34 8.60 32.00 -10.88
C GLY A 34 7.91 31.09 -9.85
N VAL A 35 8.31 31.15 -8.59
CA VAL A 35 7.59 30.57 -7.44
C VAL A 35 6.48 31.53 -7.03
N ARG A 36 5.25 31.02 -6.83
CA ARG A 36 4.13 31.84 -6.37
C ARG A 36 3.31 31.10 -5.32
N THR A 37 3.10 31.77 -4.19
CA THR A 37 2.20 31.31 -3.12
C THR A 37 0.77 31.72 -3.45
N VAL A 38 -0.15 30.78 -3.36
CA VAL A 38 -1.60 31.01 -3.51
C VAL A 38 -2.34 30.51 -2.28
N SER A 39 -3.35 31.27 -1.87
CA SER A 39 -4.17 31.00 -0.71
C SER A 39 -5.63 30.70 -1.06
N ASN A 40 -6.07 31.07 -2.27
CA ASN A 40 -7.45 30.94 -2.72
C ASN A 40 -7.56 30.63 -4.23
N GLN A 41 -8.77 30.25 -4.67
CA GLN A 41 -9.03 29.81 -6.03
C GLN A 41 -8.84 30.93 -7.06
N GLU A 42 -9.10 32.18 -6.71
CA GLU A 42 -8.96 33.31 -7.63
C GLU A 42 -7.49 33.54 -7.98
N GLU A 43 -6.61 33.55 -6.98
CA GLU A 43 -5.15 33.62 -7.14
C GLU A 43 -4.63 32.45 -7.99
N LEU A 44 -5.07 31.23 -7.70
CA LEU A 44 -4.68 30.04 -8.46
C LEU A 44 -5.14 30.12 -9.92
N SER A 45 -6.39 30.51 -10.16
CA SER A 45 -6.96 30.63 -11.51
C SER A 45 -6.23 31.69 -12.32
N LYS A 46 -5.94 32.85 -11.70
CA LYS A 46 -5.18 33.93 -12.31
C LYS A 46 -3.76 33.49 -12.63
N LEU A 47 -3.10 32.78 -11.71
CA LEU A 47 -1.77 32.23 -11.92
C LEU A 47 -1.71 31.30 -13.13
N VAL A 48 -2.68 30.38 -13.22
CA VAL A 48 -2.81 29.39 -14.29
C VAL A 48 -3.16 30.06 -15.63
N ALA A 49 -3.97 31.11 -15.63
CA ALA A 49 -4.40 31.82 -16.85
C ALA A 49 -3.33 32.79 -17.40
N GLU A 50 -2.60 33.49 -16.54
CA GLU A 50 -1.68 34.55 -16.94
C GLU A 50 -0.32 34.04 -17.46
N HIS A 51 0.04 32.78 -17.21
CA HIS A 51 1.40 32.30 -17.49
C HIS A 51 1.47 31.03 -18.34
N VAL A 52 2.02 31.19 -19.55
CA VAL A 52 2.75 30.13 -20.24
C VAL A 52 4.11 29.97 -19.52
N GLY A 53 4.25 28.97 -18.65
CA GLY A 53 5.54 28.64 -18.04
C GLY A 53 5.60 28.57 -16.51
N VAL A 54 4.47 28.67 -15.79
CA VAL A 54 4.45 28.31 -14.36
C VAL A 54 4.80 26.83 -14.22
N THR A 55 5.92 26.55 -13.60
CA THR A 55 6.39 25.20 -13.33
C THR A 55 6.28 24.83 -11.86
N GLU A 56 6.00 25.80 -10.98
CA GLU A 56 5.97 25.62 -9.54
C GLU A 56 4.93 26.54 -8.86
N VAL A 57 4.09 25.95 -8.00
CA VAL A 57 3.06 26.65 -7.22
C VAL A 57 3.20 26.22 -5.76
N HIS A 58 3.19 27.18 -4.84
CA HIS A 58 3.14 26.90 -3.41
C HIS A 58 1.74 27.22 -2.92
N ILE A 59 1.15 26.31 -2.16
CA ILE A 59 -0.21 26.45 -1.64
C ILE A 59 -0.12 26.44 -0.12
N ASP A 60 -0.49 27.58 0.44
CA ASP A 60 -0.68 27.76 1.87
C ASP A 60 -2.09 28.32 2.07
N SER A 61 -3.03 27.39 2.28
CA SER A 61 -4.46 27.69 2.40
C SER A 61 -5.04 26.96 3.61
N ASP A 62 -6.21 27.40 4.04
CA ASP A 62 -6.96 26.73 5.10
C ASP A 62 -7.65 25.45 4.60
N ARG A 63 -8.04 24.57 5.54
CA ARG A 63 -8.74 23.30 5.25
C ARG A 63 -10.10 23.46 4.56
N ASN A 64 -10.70 24.64 4.66
CA ASN A 64 -12.04 24.91 4.16
C ASN A 64 -12.04 25.42 2.72
N THR A 65 -10.89 25.86 2.23
CA THR A 65 -10.73 26.39 0.88
C THR A 65 -10.31 25.27 -0.06
N LEU A 66 -11.26 24.75 -0.82
CA LEU A 66 -10.97 23.81 -1.91
C LEU A 66 -10.33 24.56 -3.07
N LEU A 67 -9.09 24.18 -3.39
CA LEU A 67 -8.36 24.64 -4.56
C LEU A 67 -8.45 23.59 -5.66
N ILE A 68 -8.88 24.00 -6.84
CA ILE A 68 -9.02 23.15 -8.02
C ILE A 68 -7.96 23.55 -9.03
N LEU A 69 -7.09 22.60 -9.33
CA LEU A 69 -6.08 22.69 -10.37
C LEU A 69 -6.38 21.66 -11.45
N ASP A 70 -7.09 22.10 -12.49
CA ASP A 70 -7.34 21.28 -13.67
C ASP A 70 -6.29 21.61 -14.74
N THR A 71 -5.36 20.69 -14.95
CA THR A 71 -4.24 20.87 -15.88
C THR A 71 -4.48 20.08 -17.16
N ALA A 72 -4.88 20.79 -18.22
CA ALA A 72 -4.72 20.30 -19.60
C ALA A 72 -3.30 20.57 -20.14
N PHE A 73 -2.34 20.89 -19.26
CA PHE A 73 -1.01 21.33 -19.67
C PHE A 73 -0.19 20.18 -20.28
N PRO A 74 0.57 20.44 -21.35
CA PRO A 74 1.43 19.43 -21.96
C PRO A 74 2.66 19.07 -21.10
N ARG A 75 2.96 19.86 -20.06
CA ARG A 75 4.14 19.74 -19.19
C ARG A 75 3.72 19.52 -17.75
N TRP A 76 4.58 18.84 -16.99
CA TRP A 76 4.42 18.64 -15.56
C TRP A 76 4.52 19.96 -14.78
N MET A 77 3.56 20.22 -13.90
CA MET A 77 3.59 21.32 -12.92
C MET A 77 3.97 20.78 -11.54
N LYS A 78 4.82 21.49 -10.79
CA LYS A 78 5.11 21.18 -9.38
C LYS A 78 4.17 21.97 -8.47
N VAL A 79 3.64 21.32 -7.45
CA VAL A 79 2.78 21.94 -6.44
C VAL A 79 3.27 21.54 -5.06
N TYR A 80 3.50 22.50 -4.17
CA TYR A 80 3.76 22.26 -2.76
C TYR A 80 2.49 22.57 -1.99
N ALA A 81 1.86 21.55 -1.39
CA ALA A 81 0.64 21.67 -0.61
C ALA A 81 0.97 21.52 0.87
N GLN A 82 0.88 22.61 1.61
CA GLN A 82 1.38 22.69 2.99
C GLN A 82 0.27 22.87 4.01
N GLY A 83 0.53 22.47 5.26
CA GLY A 83 -0.33 22.78 6.39
C GLY A 83 -1.72 22.17 6.26
N GLN A 84 -2.74 23.02 6.19
CA GLN A 84 -4.15 22.64 6.17
C GLN A 84 -4.74 22.60 4.75
N THR A 85 -3.93 22.69 3.70
CA THR A 85 -4.39 22.81 2.30
C THR A 85 -5.37 21.70 1.87
N ASN A 86 -6.41 22.07 1.12
CA ASN A 86 -7.34 21.14 0.46
C ASN A 86 -7.29 21.32 -1.06
N LEU A 87 -6.68 20.37 -1.77
CA LEU A 87 -6.32 20.47 -3.17
C LEU A 87 -6.96 19.34 -3.99
N ARG A 88 -7.65 19.70 -5.08
CA ARG A 88 -8.12 18.78 -6.10
C ARG A 88 -7.39 19.02 -7.40
N VAL A 89 -6.81 17.96 -7.97
CA VAL A 89 -5.96 18.04 -9.15
C VAL A 89 -6.41 17.05 -10.21
N SER A 90 -6.45 17.52 -11.45
CA SER A 90 -6.53 16.66 -12.64
C SER A 90 -5.39 16.99 -13.60
N GLY A 91 -4.80 15.94 -14.20
CA GLY A 91 -3.72 16.07 -15.19
C GLY A 91 -2.31 16.06 -14.59
N LYS A 92 -1.32 16.45 -15.42
CA LYS A 92 0.13 16.25 -15.21
C LYS A 92 0.72 17.12 -14.10
N VAL A 93 0.65 16.65 -12.87
CA VAL A 93 1.11 17.40 -11.69
C VAL A 93 1.96 16.55 -10.74
N ARG A 94 3.06 17.13 -10.27
CA ARG A 94 3.90 16.63 -9.17
C ARG A 94 3.54 17.37 -7.89
N ILE A 95 3.02 16.67 -6.89
CA ILE A 95 2.53 17.26 -5.64
C ILE A 95 3.43 16.85 -4.48
N TYR A 96 3.95 17.82 -3.75
CA TYR A 96 4.67 17.61 -2.48
C TYR A 96 3.75 18.06 -1.35
N ALA A 97 3.11 17.10 -0.70
CA ALA A 97 2.10 17.33 0.32
C ALA A 97 2.62 16.90 1.70
N HIS A 98 2.41 17.75 2.69
CA HIS A 98 2.91 17.53 4.05
C HIS A 98 1.91 17.99 5.11
N ASP A 99 2.29 17.82 6.37
CA ASP A 99 1.50 18.15 7.55
C ASP A 99 0.12 17.53 7.51
N SER A 100 -0.90 18.29 7.13
CA SER A 100 -2.31 17.96 7.26
C SER A 100 -3.06 18.19 5.96
N ALA A 101 -2.32 18.29 4.85
CA ALA A 101 -2.86 18.54 3.53
C ALA A 101 -3.79 17.40 3.09
N LYS A 102 -4.84 17.76 2.36
CA LYS A 102 -5.73 16.83 1.66
C LYS A 102 -5.55 17.02 0.17
N VAL A 103 -5.28 15.93 -0.55
CA VAL A 103 -5.06 15.92 -2.00
C VAL A 103 -6.00 14.92 -2.67
N GLU A 104 -6.86 15.38 -3.56
CA GLU A 104 -7.69 14.54 -4.44
C GLU A 104 -7.12 14.59 -5.86
N ALA A 105 -6.46 13.53 -6.31
CA ALA A 105 -5.79 13.49 -7.61
C ALA A 105 -6.44 12.49 -8.58
N PHE A 106 -6.66 12.98 -9.80
CA PHE A 106 -7.28 12.23 -10.89
C PHE A 106 -6.43 12.31 -12.16
N GLY A 107 -6.24 11.19 -12.86
CA GLY A 107 -5.49 11.19 -14.13
C GLY A 107 -4.01 10.86 -13.93
N ASP A 108 -3.11 11.72 -14.41
CA ASP A 108 -1.65 11.48 -14.50
C ASP A 108 -0.90 12.35 -13.48
N ALA A 109 -0.67 11.87 -12.26
CA ALA A 109 -0.02 12.65 -11.20
C ALA A 109 1.01 11.84 -10.40
N GLU A 110 1.99 12.54 -9.83
CA GLU A 110 2.98 11.99 -8.90
C GLU A 110 2.87 12.75 -7.58
N ILE A 111 2.73 12.05 -6.45
CA ILE A 111 2.47 12.66 -5.14
C ILE A 111 3.47 12.14 -4.13
N TRP A 112 4.15 13.03 -3.43
CA TRP A 112 4.97 12.74 -2.26
C TRP A 112 4.21 13.24 -1.03
N ALA A 113 3.80 12.31 -0.15
CA ALA A 113 2.94 12.60 1.00
C ALA A 113 3.61 12.19 2.32
N SER A 114 3.70 13.11 3.29
CA SER A 114 4.24 12.82 4.63
C SER A 114 3.29 13.24 5.75
N ASP A 115 3.63 12.85 6.98
CA ASP A 115 2.94 13.30 8.20
C ASP A 115 1.44 12.95 8.16
N GLU A 116 0.51 13.81 8.53
CA GLU A 116 -0.94 13.51 8.53
C GLU A 116 -1.63 13.77 7.17
N THR A 117 -0.86 13.83 6.08
CA THR A 117 -1.41 14.04 4.73
C THR A 117 -2.41 12.95 4.35
N ARG A 118 -3.53 13.34 3.73
CA ARG A 118 -4.54 12.44 3.17
C ARG A 118 -4.59 12.57 1.65
N VAL A 119 -4.41 11.47 0.94
CA VAL A 119 -4.42 11.43 -0.52
C VAL A 119 -5.54 10.52 -1.01
N TYR A 120 -6.42 11.03 -1.86
CA TYR A 120 -7.30 10.21 -2.69
C TYR A 120 -6.72 10.16 -4.11
N ALA A 121 -6.38 8.97 -4.59
CA ALA A 121 -5.70 8.76 -5.87
C ALA A 121 -6.52 7.84 -6.78
N SER A 122 -6.84 8.31 -7.99
CA SER A 122 -7.63 7.53 -8.95
C SER A 122 -7.11 7.69 -10.39
N GLY A 123 -6.82 6.56 -11.04
CA GLY A 123 -6.29 6.53 -12.41
C GLY A 123 -4.76 6.34 -12.42
N SER A 124 -4.05 6.94 -13.36
CA SER A 124 -2.59 6.86 -13.50
C SER A 124 -1.84 7.73 -12.46
N VAL A 125 -2.23 7.65 -11.19
CA VAL A 125 -1.62 8.41 -10.09
C VAL A 125 -0.62 7.54 -9.35
N HIS A 126 0.59 8.05 -9.13
CA HIS A 126 1.63 7.42 -8.31
C HIS A 126 1.77 8.20 -6.99
N VAL A 127 1.62 7.52 -5.86
CA VAL A 127 1.75 8.11 -4.52
C VAL A 127 2.91 7.46 -3.77
N TYR A 128 3.82 8.27 -3.27
CA TYR A 128 4.89 7.89 -2.35
C TYR A 128 4.56 8.45 -0.97
N ALA A 129 4.24 7.58 -0.01
CA ALA A 129 3.79 7.97 1.32
C ALA A 129 4.74 7.46 2.42
N CYS A 130 5.00 8.30 3.42
CA CYS A 130 5.83 7.98 4.60
C CYS A 130 5.19 8.49 5.90
N LYS A 131 5.82 8.19 7.06
CA LYS A 131 5.31 8.54 8.39
C LYS A 131 3.84 8.14 8.57
N SER A 132 2.96 9.05 8.99
CA SER A 132 1.53 8.77 9.25
C SER A 132 0.60 9.01 8.04
N ALA A 133 1.14 9.18 6.83
CA ALA A 133 0.35 9.58 5.67
C ALA A 133 -0.64 8.47 5.28
N ARG A 134 -1.81 8.87 4.76
CA ARG A 134 -2.90 7.94 4.40
C ARG A 134 -3.31 8.12 2.95
N VAL A 135 -3.42 7.00 2.24
CA VAL A 135 -3.74 6.99 0.80
C VAL A 135 -4.93 6.09 0.53
N ASP A 136 -5.99 6.65 -0.06
CA ASP A 136 -7.09 5.88 -0.64
C ASP A 136 -6.88 5.80 -2.16
N ALA A 137 -6.53 4.61 -2.65
CA ALA A 137 -6.19 4.34 -4.04
C ALA A 137 -7.30 3.55 -4.75
N ALA A 138 -7.65 4.00 -5.95
CA ALA A 138 -8.70 3.39 -6.77
C ALA A 138 -8.31 3.30 -8.26
N LYS A 139 -9.05 2.49 -9.01
CA LYS A 139 -8.81 2.20 -10.43
C LYS A 139 -7.41 1.60 -10.63
N THR A 140 -6.49 2.31 -11.27
CA THR A 140 -5.14 1.83 -11.61
C THR A 140 -4.04 2.56 -10.83
N ALA A 141 -4.37 3.19 -9.70
CA ALA A 141 -3.42 3.99 -8.93
C ALA A 141 -2.32 3.11 -8.31
N PHE A 142 -1.12 3.67 -8.19
CA PHE A 142 0.05 3.01 -7.63
C PHE A 142 0.49 3.70 -6.34
N VAL A 143 0.72 2.95 -5.27
CA VAL A 143 1.12 3.48 -3.96
C VAL A 143 2.39 2.78 -3.48
N THR A 144 3.36 3.57 -3.06
CA THR A 144 4.56 3.12 -2.33
C THR A 144 4.50 3.63 -0.90
N LEU A 145 4.47 2.73 0.08
CA LEU A 145 4.47 3.05 1.50
C LEU A 145 5.84 2.80 2.12
N HIS A 146 6.22 3.70 3.02
CA HIS A 146 7.36 3.56 3.92
C HIS A 146 6.92 3.82 5.38
N GLU A 147 7.67 3.25 6.32
CA GLU A 147 7.46 3.45 7.76
C GLU A 147 6.04 3.04 8.20
N GLU A 148 5.27 3.93 8.81
CA GLU A 148 3.94 3.68 9.35
C GLU A 148 2.80 4.12 8.40
N ALA A 149 3.13 4.45 7.14
CA ALA A 149 2.16 4.97 6.20
C ALA A 149 1.09 3.93 5.88
N GLN A 150 -0.09 4.40 5.49
CA GLN A 150 -1.26 3.56 5.34
C GLN A 150 -1.88 3.70 3.96
N ALA A 151 -2.33 2.58 3.38
CA ALA A 151 -3.10 2.59 2.14
C ALA A 151 -4.38 1.75 2.24
N THR A 152 -5.44 2.27 1.64
CA THR A 152 -6.63 1.51 1.24
C THR A 152 -6.61 1.39 -0.29
N ALA A 153 -6.69 0.18 -0.83
CA ALA A 153 -6.57 -0.09 -2.25
C ALA A 153 -7.81 -0.81 -2.79
N HIS A 154 -8.36 -0.29 -3.89
CA HIS A 154 -9.53 -0.81 -4.60
C HIS A 154 -9.27 -0.92 -6.10
N GLY A 155 -10.09 -1.72 -6.80
CA GLY A 155 -9.94 -1.91 -8.25
C GLY A 155 -8.63 -2.61 -8.59
N GLU A 156 -7.96 -2.20 -9.67
CA GLU A 156 -6.66 -2.72 -10.12
C GLU A 156 -5.47 -1.93 -9.53
N SER A 157 -5.67 -1.29 -8.37
CA SER A 157 -4.61 -0.51 -7.73
C SER A 157 -3.50 -1.41 -7.19
N LYS A 158 -2.29 -0.85 -7.10
CA LYS A 158 -1.09 -1.57 -6.68
C LYS A 158 -0.45 -0.89 -5.49
N VAL A 159 -0.14 -1.65 -4.45
CA VAL A 159 0.51 -1.15 -3.24
C VAL A 159 1.82 -1.89 -2.99
N PHE A 160 2.90 -1.13 -2.81
CA PHE A 160 4.20 -1.63 -2.39
C PHE A 160 4.50 -1.08 -1.01
N SER A 161 4.63 -1.94 0.00
CA SER A 161 4.91 -1.52 1.37
C SER A 161 6.29 -1.98 1.83
N PHE A 162 7.07 -1.02 2.33
CA PHE A 162 8.40 -1.25 2.91
C PHE A 162 8.40 -0.87 4.39
N GLY A 163 8.68 -1.81 5.28
CA GLY A 163 8.71 -1.56 6.73
C GLY A 163 7.43 -2.01 7.43
N THR A 164 6.78 -1.10 8.17
CA THR A 164 5.68 -1.37 9.12
C THR A 164 4.33 -0.78 8.69
N GLY A 165 4.15 -0.51 7.40
CA GLY A 165 2.95 0.14 6.88
C GLY A 165 1.71 -0.71 7.05
N LYS A 166 0.52 -0.08 7.00
CA LYS A 166 -0.77 -0.78 7.07
C LYS A 166 -1.47 -0.73 5.72
N VAL A 167 -1.88 -1.87 5.20
CA VAL A 167 -2.52 -1.97 3.89
C VAL A 167 -3.88 -2.67 4.02
N ARG A 168 -4.93 -2.04 3.51
CA ARG A 168 -6.20 -2.72 3.23
C ARG A 168 -6.37 -2.81 1.73
N ALA A 169 -6.60 -4.01 1.20
CA ALA A 169 -6.81 -4.21 -0.23
C ALA A 169 -8.07 -5.02 -0.50
N PHE A 170 -8.82 -4.57 -1.50
CA PHE A 170 -10.14 -5.06 -1.84
C PHE A 170 -10.28 -5.25 -3.34
N SER A 171 -11.29 -6.02 -3.76
CA SER A 171 -11.56 -6.28 -5.20
C SER A 171 -10.32 -6.87 -5.86
N ASN A 172 -9.79 -6.32 -6.96
CA ASN A 172 -8.66 -6.88 -7.70
C ASN A 172 -7.30 -6.23 -7.34
N ALA A 173 -7.19 -5.62 -6.16
CA ALA A 173 -5.99 -4.88 -5.79
C ALA A 173 -4.80 -5.82 -5.56
N GLU A 174 -3.61 -5.38 -5.97
CA GLU A 174 -2.35 -6.12 -5.78
C GLU A 174 -1.49 -5.47 -4.70
N VAL A 175 -1.01 -6.25 -3.75
CA VAL A 175 -0.13 -5.79 -2.67
C VAL A 175 1.17 -6.59 -2.68
N LYS A 176 2.30 -5.89 -2.53
CA LYS A 176 3.60 -6.48 -2.26
C LYS A 176 4.20 -5.87 -1.01
N THR A 177 4.63 -6.70 -0.07
CA THR A 177 5.20 -6.22 1.19
C THR A 177 6.59 -6.77 1.44
N TYR A 178 7.44 -5.91 1.99
CA TYR A 178 8.78 -6.25 2.46
C TYR A 178 8.94 -5.69 3.88
N GLY A 179 8.95 -6.57 4.89
CA GLY A 179 9.03 -6.18 6.31
C GLY A 179 7.83 -6.64 7.15
N ALA A 180 7.46 -5.83 8.14
CA ALA A 180 6.40 -6.10 9.14
C ALA A 180 5.11 -5.34 8.80
N ALA A 181 4.65 -5.39 7.56
CA ALA A 181 3.41 -4.73 7.17
C ALA A 181 2.19 -5.51 7.70
N ASP A 182 1.22 -4.80 8.28
CA ASP A 182 -0.09 -5.37 8.61
C ASP A 182 -1.01 -5.24 7.40
N VAL A 183 -1.52 -6.35 6.89
CA VAL A 183 -2.32 -6.38 5.66
C VAL A 183 -3.68 -7.02 5.89
N THR A 184 -4.75 -6.36 5.47
CA THR A 184 -6.10 -6.93 5.39
C THR A 184 -6.51 -7.05 3.93
N LEU A 185 -6.96 -8.23 3.51
CA LEU A 185 -7.37 -8.55 2.14
C LEU A 185 -8.79 -9.12 2.12
N SER A 186 -9.60 -8.70 1.15
CA SER A 186 -10.86 -9.37 0.83
C SER A 186 -11.23 -9.21 -0.65
N GLY A 187 -12.28 -9.89 -1.10
CA GLY A 187 -12.58 -10.02 -2.53
C GLY A 187 -11.48 -10.81 -3.27
N GLU A 188 -11.12 -10.42 -4.48
CA GLU A 188 -10.09 -11.06 -5.31
C GLU A 188 -8.70 -10.42 -5.11
N ALA A 189 -8.42 -9.87 -3.92
CA ALA A 189 -7.20 -9.13 -3.67
C ALA A 189 -6.01 -10.08 -3.51
N HIS A 190 -4.85 -9.67 -4.00
CA HIS A 190 -3.64 -10.51 -4.03
C HIS A 190 -2.53 -9.90 -3.19
N LEU A 191 -1.82 -10.73 -2.42
CA LEU A 191 -0.64 -10.34 -1.64
C LEU A 191 0.55 -11.26 -1.91
N ASP A 192 1.70 -10.65 -2.19
CA ASP A 192 3.03 -11.26 -2.12
C ASP A 192 3.80 -10.68 -0.93
N ALA A 193 3.86 -11.44 0.16
CA ALA A 193 4.44 -11.03 1.43
C ALA A 193 5.83 -11.66 1.64
N ASN A 194 6.84 -10.80 1.68
CA ASN A 194 8.22 -11.15 1.99
C ASN A 194 8.61 -10.52 3.33
N GLY A 195 8.16 -11.12 4.43
CA GLY A 195 8.44 -10.61 5.78
C GLY A 195 7.65 -11.29 6.89
N TRP A 196 7.49 -10.56 8.00
CA TRP A 196 7.04 -11.06 9.30
C TRP A 196 5.80 -10.32 9.85
N GLY A 197 5.07 -9.63 8.97
CA GLY A 197 3.82 -8.95 9.32
C GLY A 197 2.64 -9.91 9.56
N LYS A 198 1.50 -9.32 9.94
CA LYS A 198 0.22 -10.03 10.07
C LYS A 198 -0.61 -9.83 8.81
N VAL A 199 -1.26 -10.88 8.35
CA VAL A 199 -2.15 -10.86 7.19
C VAL A 199 -3.49 -11.45 7.58
N ASP A 200 -4.56 -10.71 7.39
CA ASP A 200 -5.92 -11.24 7.46
C ASP A 200 -6.48 -11.31 6.03
N ALA A 201 -6.84 -12.52 5.59
CA ALA A 201 -7.33 -12.79 4.23
C ALA A 201 -8.69 -13.49 4.27
N SER A 202 -9.68 -12.91 3.60
CA SER A 202 -11.04 -13.47 3.52
C SER A 202 -11.58 -13.52 2.08
N ASP A 203 -12.79 -14.05 1.91
CA ASP A 203 -13.49 -14.17 0.63
C ASP A 203 -12.69 -14.94 -0.43
N GLN A 204 -12.22 -14.31 -1.51
CA GLN A 204 -11.44 -14.95 -2.58
C GLN A 204 -9.98 -14.47 -2.56
N ALA A 205 -9.51 -13.91 -1.43
CA ALA A 205 -8.20 -13.31 -1.37
C ALA A 205 -7.09 -14.36 -1.55
N ALA A 206 -6.02 -13.98 -2.22
CA ALA A 206 -4.87 -14.84 -2.46
C ALA A 206 -3.61 -14.29 -1.78
N VAL A 207 -2.91 -15.14 -1.03
CA VAL A 207 -1.69 -14.76 -0.29
C VAL A 207 -0.55 -15.71 -0.63
N THR A 208 0.60 -15.17 -0.99
CA THR A 208 1.88 -15.88 -0.97
C THR A 208 2.73 -15.33 0.17
N LEU A 209 3.04 -16.15 1.16
CA LEU A 209 3.90 -15.80 2.30
C LEU A 209 5.24 -16.55 2.20
N ARG A 210 6.35 -15.80 2.18
CA ARG A 210 7.73 -16.35 2.12
C ARG A 210 8.61 -15.98 3.33
N GLY A 211 8.02 -15.43 4.38
CA GLY A 211 8.72 -14.97 5.59
C GLY A 211 8.07 -15.47 6.89
N PRO A 212 8.61 -15.12 8.07
CA PRO A 212 8.14 -15.63 9.35
C PRO A 212 6.86 -14.92 9.86
N GLY A 213 5.94 -14.61 8.95
CA GLY A 213 4.68 -13.93 9.23
C GLY A 213 3.55 -14.88 9.65
N LEU A 214 2.43 -14.27 10.02
CA LEU A 214 1.18 -14.97 10.35
C LEU A 214 0.09 -14.57 9.37
N VAL A 215 -0.55 -15.56 8.76
CA VAL A 215 -1.75 -15.39 7.94
C VAL A 215 -2.95 -15.98 8.67
N THR A 216 -3.99 -15.18 8.92
CA THR A 216 -5.34 -15.65 9.25
C THR A 216 -6.13 -15.73 7.96
N ALA A 217 -6.67 -16.90 7.63
CA ALA A 217 -7.38 -17.17 6.38
C ALA A 217 -8.78 -17.72 6.64
N SER A 218 -9.79 -17.09 6.03
CA SER A 218 -11.20 -17.52 6.07
C SER A 218 -11.86 -17.36 4.69
N GLY A 219 -13.17 -17.65 4.57
CA GLY A 219 -13.85 -17.66 3.28
C GLY A 219 -13.25 -18.70 2.33
N ASN A 220 -13.32 -18.43 1.02
CA ASN A 220 -12.68 -19.23 -0.03
C ASN A 220 -11.26 -18.70 -0.37
N SER A 221 -10.52 -18.20 0.62
CA SER A 221 -9.18 -17.65 0.39
C SER A 221 -8.17 -18.73 0.02
N HIS A 222 -7.12 -18.34 -0.70
CA HIS A 222 -6.06 -19.23 -1.18
C HIS A 222 -4.70 -18.78 -0.67
N ILE A 223 -4.06 -19.61 0.16
CA ILE A 223 -2.79 -19.27 0.83
C ILE A 223 -1.69 -20.21 0.37
N LEU A 224 -0.58 -19.67 -0.12
CA LEU A 224 0.68 -20.36 -0.32
C LEU A 224 1.65 -19.92 0.79
N ALA A 225 1.91 -20.81 1.75
CA ALA A 225 2.84 -20.58 2.84
C ALA A 225 4.13 -21.36 2.61
N VAL A 226 5.26 -20.65 2.56
CA VAL A 226 6.57 -21.24 2.26
C VAL A 226 7.52 -20.99 3.42
N GLY A 227 7.87 -22.05 4.13
CA GLY A 227 8.92 -22.05 5.14
C GLY A 227 10.32 -22.36 4.57
N SER A 228 11.31 -22.37 5.45
CA SER A 228 12.65 -22.93 5.26
C SER A 228 13.25 -23.34 6.62
N GLU A 229 14.45 -23.92 6.64
CA GLU A 229 15.12 -24.30 7.90
C GLU A 229 15.20 -23.17 8.94
N THR A 230 15.25 -21.91 8.49
CA THR A 230 15.39 -20.73 9.35
C THR A 230 14.13 -19.85 9.39
N ILE A 231 13.10 -20.18 8.62
CA ILE A 231 11.89 -19.35 8.46
C ILE A 231 10.66 -20.23 8.61
N THR A 232 9.79 -19.91 9.56
CA THR A 232 8.50 -20.59 9.73
C THR A 232 7.36 -19.66 9.31
N ALA A 233 6.77 -19.91 8.15
CA ALA A 233 5.51 -19.27 7.75
C ALA A 233 4.35 -19.92 8.53
N ARG A 234 3.49 -19.11 9.17
CA ARG A 234 2.39 -19.61 10.00
C ARG A 234 1.04 -19.24 9.40
N VAL A 235 0.13 -20.20 9.35
CA VAL A 235 -1.24 -20.00 8.85
C VAL A 235 -2.26 -20.51 9.86
N ILE A 236 -3.28 -19.70 10.14
CA ILE A 236 -4.50 -20.12 10.82
C ILE A 236 -5.61 -20.11 9.77
N ALA A 237 -6.15 -21.27 9.43
CA ALA A 237 -7.15 -21.44 8.40
C ALA A 237 -8.50 -21.89 8.99
N SER A 238 -9.59 -21.30 8.50
CA SER A 238 -10.96 -21.66 8.86
C SER A 238 -11.90 -21.62 7.65
N GLU A 239 -13.16 -22.00 7.86
CA GLU A 239 -14.20 -21.98 6.82
C GLU A 239 -13.80 -22.77 5.57
N TYR A 240 -13.73 -22.16 4.39
CA TYR A 240 -13.37 -22.83 3.13
C TYR A 240 -11.95 -22.49 2.67
N ALA A 241 -11.11 -21.98 3.57
CA ALA A 241 -9.77 -21.53 3.22
C ALA A 241 -8.93 -22.70 2.71
N ARG A 242 -8.20 -22.46 1.63
CA ARG A 242 -7.30 -23.43 1.01
C ARG A 242 -5.86 -23.02 1.26
N VAL A 243 -5.07 -23.93 1.80
CA VAL A 243 -3.66 -23.65 2.12
C VAL A 243 -2.75 -24.68 1.47
N THR A 244 -1.81 -24.22 0.65
CA THR A 244 -0.64 -25.00 0.25
C THR A 244 0.51 -24.64 1.18
N ALA A 245 0.93 -25.59 2.01
CA ALA A 245 2.02 -25.45 2.97
C ALA A 245 3.27 -26.20 2.48
N LEU A 246 4.37 -25.48 2.30
CA LEU A 246 5.64 -26.01 1.79
C LEU A 246 6.76 -25.90 2.84
N ASN A 247 7.74 -26.80 2.77
CA ASN A 247 8.91 -26.85 3.66
C ASN A 247 8.49 -26.83 5.14
N SER A 248 9.09 -25.99 5.99
CA SER A 248 8.80 -25.88 7.42
C SER A 248 7.58 -25.02 7.77
N ALA A 249 6.66 -24.80 6.82
CA ALA A 249 5.43 -24.05 7.09
C ALA A 249 4.58 -24.77 8.15
N GLN A 250 3.93 -23.97 9.00
CA GLN A 250 3.04 -24.44 10.07
C GLN A 250 1.62 -23.97 9.82
N VAL A 251 0.66 -24.89 9.88
CA VAL A 251 -0.75 -24.60 9.66
C VAL A 251 -1.59 -25.12 10.81
N VAL A 252 -2.48 -24.29 11.31
CA VAL A 252 -3.58 -24.70 12.19
C VAL A 252 -4.88 -24.52 11.41
N ALA A 253 -5.60 -25.61 11.18
CA ALA A 253 -6.82 -25.60 10.37
C ALA A 253 -8.04 -26.06 11.18
N SER A 254 -9.17 -25.42 10.92
CA SER A 254 -10.47 -25.68 11.53
C SER A 254 -11.61 -25.51 10.52
N GLY A 255 -12.84 -25.89 10.87
CA GLY A 255 -13.99 -25.74 9.97
C GLY A 255 -13.86 -26.62 8.73
N ASN A 256 -14.19 -26.14 7.54
CA ASN A 256 -14.07 -26.90 6.28
C ASN A 256 -12.75 -26.61 5.53
N ALA A 257 -11.72 -26.12 6.24
CA ALA A 257 -10.47 -25.71 5.62
C ALA A 257 -9.77 -26.92 4.99
N TYR A 258 -9.11 -26.70 3.85
CA TYR A 258 -8.44 -27.76 3.10
C TYR A 258 -6.96 -27.46 2.90
N ILE A 259 -6.11 -28.34 3.40
CA ILE A 259 -4.66 -28.13 3.47
C ILE A 259 -3.93 -29.14 2.57
N GLN A 260 -3.09 -28.65 1.66
CA GLN A 260 -2.11 -29.44 0.92
C GLN A 260 -0.75 -29.24 1.57
N ALA A 261 -0.23 -30.26 2.24
CA ALA A 261 1.02 -30.19 2.96
C ALA A 261 2.12 -30.95 2.21
N HIS A 262 3.26 -30.31 2.01
CA HIS A 262 4.41 -30.84 1.29
C HIS A 262 5.67 -30.79 2.16
N ASP A 263 6.70 -31.55 1.77
CA ASP A 263 8.01 -31.59 2.42
C ASP A 263 7.91 -31.82 3.93
N SER A 264 8.51 -30.94 4.74
CA SER A 264 8.53 -31.02 6.20
C SER A 264 7.42 -30.21 6.88
N ALA A 265 6.29 -29.97 6.20
CA ALA A 265 5.25 -29.08 6.72
C ALA A 265 4.57 -29.70 7.94
N GLN A 266 4.12 -28.85 8.86
CA GLN A 266 3.39 -29.28 10.06
C GLN A 266 1.96 -28.75 9.99
N VAL A 267 0.98 -29.64 10.13
CA VAL A 267 -0.44 -29.28 10.10
C VAL A 267 -1.12 -29.83 11.34
N MET A 268 -1.81 -28.95 12.05
CA MET A 268 -2.72 -29.30 13.14
C MET A 268 -4.16 -29.11 12.65
N LEU A 269 -4.95 -30.18 12.71
CA LEU A 269 -6.34 -30.23 12.28
C LEU A 269 -7.27 -30.27 13.50
N ALA A 270 -8.37 -29.53 13.40
CA ALA A 270 -9.48 -29.55 14.34
C ALA A 270 -10.80 -29.54 13.57
N TYR A 271 -11.87 -30.10 14.15
CA TYR A 271 -13.20 -30.13 13.54
C TYR A 271 -13.18 -30.77 12.14
N SER A 272 -14.02 -30.34 11.22
CA SER A 272 -14.13 -30.91 9.87
C SER A 272 -12.98 -30.51 8.91
N ALA A 273 -11.82 -30.10 9.42
CA ALA A 273 -10.72 -29.63 8.59
C ALA A 273 -9.98 -30.82 7.98
N HIS A 274 -9.62 -30.71 6.71
CA HIS A 274 -8.99 -31.80 5.96
C HIS A 274 -7.57 -31.43 5.54
N ALA A 275 -6.64 -32.39 5.60
CA ALA A 275 -5.32 -32.24 5.00
C ALA A 275 -4.96 -33.44 4.12
N HIS A 276 -4.20 -33.16 3.06
CA HIS A 276 -3.50 -34.16 2.26
C HIS A 276 -1.99 -33.97 2.44
N ALA A 277 -1.30 -35.00 2.93
CA ALA A 277 0.16 -35.03 3.02
C ALA A 277 0.78 -35.61 1.74
N PHE A 278 1.67 -34.87 1.10
CA PHE A 278 2.36 -35.26 -0.13
C PHE A 278 3.80 -35.75 0.10
N SER A 279 4.26 -35.81 1.35
CA SER A 279 5.57 -36.37 1.75
C SER A 279 5.45 -37.10 3.09
N ASP A 280 6.27 -38.13 3.26
CA ASP A 280 6.52 -38.86 4.50
C ASP A 280 7.08 -37.99 5.65
N ARG A 281 7.62 -36.82 5.33
CA ARG A 281 8.16 -35.86 6.30
C ARG A 281 7.09 -34.89 6.84
N VAL A 282 5.90 -34.88 6.27
CA VAL A 282 4.79 -34.05 6.76
C VAL A 282 4.34 -34.58 8.12
N GLN A 283 4.18 -33.66 9.08
CA GLN A 283 3.60 -33.97 10.38
C GLN A 283 2.14 -33.54 10.42
N LEU A 284 1.23 -34.51 10.53
CA LEU A 284 -0.19 -34.26 10.73
C LEU A 284 -0.55 -34.56 12.19
N ILE A 285 -1.16 -33.58 12.85
CA ILE A 285 -1.68 -33.70 14.22
C ILE A 285 -3.19 -33.48 14.14
N VAL A 286 -3.96 -34.49 14.53
CA VAL A 286 -5.43 -34.48 14.51
C VAL A 286 -5.90 -34.32 15.95
N LEU A 287 -6.62 -33.24 16.26
CA LEU A 287 -7.14 -32.99 17.61
C LEU A 287 -8.43 -33.79 17.86
N GLU A 288 -8.77 -34.07 19.12
CA GLU A 288 -9.86 -35.01 19.51
C GLU A 288 -11.27 -34.64 18.99
N ASN A 289 -11.47 -33.47 18.38
CA ASN A 289 -12.73 -33.02 17.79
C ASN A 289 -12.74 -33.01 16.26
N SER A 290 -11.74 -33.58 15.57
CA SER A 290 -11.74 -33.67 14.10
C SER A 290 -12.30 -35.00 13.58
N GLU A 291 -13.12 -34.93 12.52
CA GLU A 291 -13.53 -36.10 11.76
C GLU A 291 -12.32 -36.60 10.93
N GLN A 292 -12.07 -37.91 10.94
CA GLN A 292 -10.91 -38.53 10.27
C GLN A 292 -11.06 -38.62 8.76
#